data_AF-A0A2E9N7Y2-F1
#
_entry.id   AF-A0A2E9N7Y2-F1
#
_cell.length_a   1.000
_cell.length_b   1.000
_cell.length_c   1.000
_cell.angle_alpha   90.00
_cell.angle_beta   90.00
_cell.angle_gamma   90.00
#
_symmetry.space_group_name_H-M   'P 1'
#
loop_
_entity.id
_entity.type
_entity.pdbx_description
1 polymer ?
#
loop_
_entity_poly.entity_id
_entity_poly.type
_entity_poly.pdbx_seq_one_letter_code
_entity_poly.pdbx_strand_id
1 'polypeptide(L)'
;MSHDQNLLDSVSERDRRAIAIRFLRGHESMGALLKRCAGSSPEAHEARVEMACVLLMAKNDAPEDLSMADPALYKRLRERITAIRMGGWLR
;
A
#
# COMPACT_ATOMS: atom_id res chain seq x y z
N MET A 1 8.67 -14.13 -14.50
CA MET A 1 7.95 -12.88 -14.16
C MET A 1 7.24 -13.13 -12.84
N SER A 2 7.50 -12.33 -11.80
CA SER A 2 6.98 -12.58 -10.45
C SER A 2 5.45 -12.45 -10.44
N HIS A 3 4.76 -13.30 -9.68
CA HIS A 3 3.29 -13.32 -9.54
C HIS A 3 2.74 -11.93 -9.12
N ASP A 4 3.54 -11.14 -8.43
CA ASP A 4 3.21 -9.78 -7.96
C ASP A 4 3.11 -8.75 -9.08
N GLN A 5 3.87 -8.91 -10.17
CA GLN A 5 3.81 -8.00 -11.32
C GLN A 5 2.44 -8.12 -12.00
N ASN A 6 1.93 -9.35 -12.13
CA ASN A 6 0.61 -9.63 -12.69
C ASN A 6 -0.55 -9.02 -11.87
N LEU A 7 -0.39 -8.88 -10.56
CA LEU A 7 -1.41 -8.30 -9.68
C LEU A 7 -1.53 -6.78 -9.86
N LEU A 8 -0.41 -6.10 -10.11
CA LEU A 8 -0.42 -4.67 -10.35
C LEU A 8 -0.92 -4.37 -11.76
N ASP A 9 -0.52 -5.16 -12.76
CA ASP A 9 -0.85 -4.93 -14.17
C ASP A 9 -2.36 -4.95 -14.47
N SER A 10 -3.18 -5.58 -13.62
CA SER A 10 -4.65 -5.55 -13.72
C SER A 10 -5.30 -4.28 -13.13
N VAL A 11 -4.52 -3.41 -12.48
CA VAL A 11 -5.00 -2.21 -11.77
C VAL A 11 -4.37 -0.97 -12.37
N SER A 12 -5.18 0.05 -12.68
CA SER A 12 -4.67 1.32 -13.21
C SER A 12 -3.78 2.04 -12.20
N GLU A 13 -2.84 2.88 -12.65
CA GLU A 13 -1.98 3.65 -11.74
C GLU A 13 -2.78 4.52 -10.76
N ARG A 14 -3.88 5.11 -11.24
CA ARG A 14 -4.82 5.90 -10.44
C ARG A 14 -5.44 5.05 -9.32
N ASP A 15 -5.86 3.83 -9.64
CA ASP A 15 -6.51 2.94 -8.67
C ASP A 15 -5.50 2.37 -7.68
N ARG A 16 -4.30 2.00 -8.12
CA ARG A 16 -3.19 1.58 -7.25
C ARG A 16 -2.92 2.66 -6.19
N ARG A 17 -2.85 3.92 -6.61
CA ARG A 17 -2.68 5.08 -5.72
C ARG A 17 -3.85 5.21 -4.75
N ALA A 18 -5.08 5.13 -5.23
CA ALA A 18 -6.28 5.25 -4.39
C ALA A 18 -6.36 4.15 -3.32
N ILE A 19 -6.06 2.90 -3.70
CA ILE A 19 -6.02 1.75 -2.80
C ILE A 19 -4.96 1.95 -1.71
N ALA A 20 -3.73 2.31 -2.08
CA ALA A 20 -2.65 2.55 -1.13
C ALA A 20 -2.99 3.68 -0.16
N ILE A 21 -3.51 4.81 -0.65
CA ILE A 21 -3.93 5.94 0.21
C ILE A 21 -5.07 5.52 1.15
N ARG A 22 -6.06 4.77 0.66
CA ARG A 22 -7.17 4.28 1.49
C ARG A 22 -6.64 3.42 2.64
N PHE A 23 -5.78 2.46 2.33
CA PHE A 23 -5.13 1.64 3.36
C PHE A 23 -4.34 2.53 4.33
N LEU A 24 -3.46 3.40 3.82
CA LEU A 24 -2.61 4.30 4.60
C LEU A 24 -3.36 5.41 5.36
N ARG A 25 -4.68 5.52 5.19
CA ARG A 25 -5.55 6.35 6.04
C ARG A 25 -6.26 5.56 7.12
N GLY A 26 -6.49 4.27 6.92
CA GLY A 26 -7.17 3.40 7.88
C GLY A 26 -6.35 3.14 9.15
N HIS A 27 -6.86 2.33 10.08
CA HIS A 27 -6.13 1.94 11.29
C HIS A 27 -5.54 0.53 11.21
N GLU A 28 -5.73 -0.14 10.07
CA GLU A 28 -5.23 -1.50 9.86
C GLU A 28 -3.69 -1.52 9.86
N SER A 29 -3.13 -2.50 10.58
CA SER A 29 -1.70 -2.72 10.63
C SER A 29 -1.22 -3.57 9.45
N MET A 30 0.06 -3.46 9.10
CA MET A 30 0.66 -4.29 8.05
C MET A 30 0.55 -5.79 8.35
N GLY A 31 0.65 -6.17 9.63
CA GLY A 31 0.48 -7.56 10.07
C GLY A 31 -0.94 -8.09 9.87
N ALA A 32 -1.96 -7.25 10.02
CA ALA A 32 -3.34 -7.63 9.72
C ALA A 32 -3.56 -7.84 8.21
N LEU A 33 -3.00 -6.94 7.39
CA LEU A 33 -3.04 -7.08 5.93
C LEU A 33 -2.32 -8.36 5.45
N LEU A 34 -1.15 -8.67 6.02
CA LEU A 34 -0.42 -9.90 5.74
C LEU A 34 -1.25 -11.16 6.06
N LYS A 35 -1.98 -11.17 7.18
CA LYS A 35 -2.85 -12.29 7.53
C LYS A 35 -3.98 -12.46 6.52
N ARG A 36 -4.56 -11.36 6.03
CA ARG A 36 -5.61 -11.40 5.00
C ARG A 36 -5.11 -11.89 3.65
N CYS A 37 -3.82 -11.73 3.35
CA CYS A 37 -3.21 -12.27 2.14
C CYS A 37 -3.14 -13.81 2.13
N ALA A 38 -3.35 -14.47 3.26
CA ALA A 38 -3.24 -15.92 3.38
C ALA A 38 -4.40 -16.64 2.70
N GLY A 39 -4.08 -17.66 1.90
CA GLY A 39 -5.06 -18.53 1.23
C GLY A 39 -5.34 -18.17 -0.22
N SER A 40 -6.43 -18.74 -0.73
CA SER A 40 -6.81 -18.71 -2.15
C SER A 40 -8.20 -18.10 -2.40
N SER A 41 -8.81 -17.48 -1.38
CA SER A 41 -10.12 -16.84 -1.53
C SER A 41 -10.02 -15.53 -2.32
N PRO A 42 -11.13 -15.02 -2.88
CA PRO A 42 -11.19 -13.70 -3.50
C PRO A 42 -10.71 -12.60 -2.56
N GLU A 43 -11.06 -12.66 -1.27
CA GLU A 43 -10.63 -11.69 -0.26
C GLU A 43 -9.11 -11.73 -0.05
N ALA A 44 -8.50 -12.91 -0.12
CA ALA A 44 -7.05 -13.05 -0.04
C ALA A 44 -6.35 -12.52 -1.29
N HIS A 45 -7.00 -12.64 -2.46
CA HIS A 45 -6.52 -11.99 -3.68
C HIS A 45 -6.58 -10.46 -3.57
N GLU A 46 -7.71 -9.90 -3.13
CA GLU A 46 -7.86 -8.47 -2.89
C GLU A 46 -6.81 -7.94 -1.90
N ALA A 47 -6.60 -8.64 -0.78
CA ALA A 47 -5.59 -8.26 0.21
C ALA A 47 -4.17 -8.25 -0.36
N ARG A 48 -3.84 -9.17 -1.28
CA ARG A 48 -2.55 -9.17 -2.00
C ARG A 48 -2.42 -7.98 -2.94
N VAL A 49 -3.50 -7.58 -3.62
CA VAL A 49 -3.52 -6.35 -4.43
C VAL A 49 -3.33 -5.11 -3.55
N GLU A 50 -4.05 -5.03 -2.42
CA GLU A 50 -3.89 -3.94 -1.44
C GLU A 50 -2.44 -3.86 -0.94
N MET A 51 -1.87 -5.02 -0.57
CA MET A 51 -0.48 -5.14 -0.17
C MET A 51 0.45 -4.60 -1.25
N ALA A 52 0.37 -5.13 -2.48
CA ALA A 52 1.23 -4.73 -3.58
C ALA A 52 1.17 -3.22 -3.86
N CYS A 53 -0.02 -2.61 -3.78
CA CYS A 53 -0.18 -1.16 -3.94
C CYS A 53 0.52 -0.36 -2.84
N VAL A 54 0.40 -0.81 -1.57
CA VAL A 54 1.08 -0.18 -0.44
C VAL A 54 2.59 -0.36 -0.52
N LEU A 55 3.08 -1.53 -0.94
CA LEU A 55 4.51 -1.79 -1.19
C LEU A 55 5.06 -0.83 -2.25
N LEU A 56 4.33 -0.68 -3.35
CA LEU A 56 4.73 0.21 -4.45
C LEU A 56 4.80 1.66 -3.99
N MET A 57 3.80 2.13 -3.23
CA MET A 57 3.82 3.47 -2.65
C MET A 57 4.93 3.63 -1.61
N ALA A 58 5.18 2.62 -0.79
CA ALA A 58 6.30 2.64 0.14
C ALA A 58 7.65 2.67 -0.58
N LYS A 59 7.77 2.07 -1.77
CA LYS A 59 8.96 2.18 -2.61
C LYS A 59 9.11 3.57 -3.24
N ASN A 60 8.02 4.12 -3.76
CA ASN A 60 8.03 5.38 -4.53
C ASN A 60 7.82 6.64 -3.69
N ASP A 61 7.58 6.50 -2.38
CA ASP A 61 7.23 7.58 -1.45
C ASP A 61 5.81 8.16 -1.64
N ALA A 62 5.41 9.06 -0.74
CA ALA A 62 4.14 9.75 -0.81
C ALA A 62 4.07 10.65 -2.07
N PRO A 63 2.92 10.70 -2.76
CA PRO A 63 2.76 11.55 -3.94
C PRO A 63 3.04 13.03 -3.64
N GLU A 64 3.97 13.64 -4.37
CA GLU A 64 4.42 15.02 -4.15
C GLU A 64 3.34 16.07 -4.43
N ASP A 65 2.41 15.79 -5.33
CA ASP A 65 1.26 16.65 -5.62
C ASP A 65 0.38 16.90 -4.37
N LEU A 66 0.36 15.96 -3.42
CA LEU A 66 -0.32 16.15 -2.13
C LEU A 66 0.38 17.18 -1.24
N SER A 67 1.67 17.46 -1.43
CA SER A 67 2.40 18.40 -0.58
C SER A 67 1.80 19.82 -0.60
N MET A 68 1.19 20.20 -1.72
CA MET A 68 0.52 21.50 -1.90
C MET A 68 -1.00 21.38 -1.76
N ALA A 69 -1.61 20.30 -2.28
CA ALA A 69 -3.07 20.13 -2.27
C ALA A 69 -3.63 19.73 -0.89
N ASP A 70 -2.93 18.88 -0.14
CA ASP A 70 -3.29 18.47 1.23
C ASP A 70 -2.01 18.15 2.04
N PRO A 71 -1.33 19.19 2.57
CA PRO A 71 -0.08 19.03 3.30
C PRO A 71 -0.19 18.11 4.53
N ALA A 72 -1.38 18.10 5.16
CA ALA A 72 -1.65 17.28 6.35
C ALA A 72 -1.78 15.80 5.99
N LEU A 73 -2.42 15.47 4.88
CA LEU A 73 -2.45 14.11 4.35
C LEU A 73 -1.05 13.68 3.89
N TYR A 74 -0.33 14.53 3.15
CA TYR A 74 1.03 14.24 2.71
C TYR A 74 1.96 13.88 3.87
N LYS A 75 1.95 14.69 4.95
CA LYS A 75 2.74 14.42 6.16
C LYS A 75 2.39 13.07 6.79
N ARG A 76 1.10 12.78 6.99
CA ARG A 76 0.63 11.51 7.57
C ARG A 76 1.04 10.30 6.71
N LEU A 77 0.90 10.41 5.39
CA LEU A 77 1.31 9.35 4.47
C LEU A 77 2.82 9.10 4.56
N ARG A 78 3.64 10.17 4.57
CA ARG A 78 5.10 10.04 4.73
C ARG A 78 5.51 9.40 6.05
N GLU A 79 4.94 9.83 7.17
CA GLU A 79 5.21 9.23 8.49
C GLU A 79 4.94 7.73 8.48
N ARG A 80 3.82 7.34 7.86
CA ARG A 80 3.37 5.95 7.82
C ARG A 80 4.15 5.09 6.84
N ILE A 81 4.49 5.62 5.67
CA ILE A 81 5.42 4.99 4.71
C ILE A 81 6.79 4.79 5.37
N THR A 82 7.27 5.80 6.10
CA THR A 82 8.53 5.72 6.84
C THR A 82 8.47 4.64 7.92
N ALA A 83 7.39 4.57 8.69
CA ALA A 83 7.19 3.51 9.67
C ALA A 83 7.20 2.11 9.04
N ILE A 84 6.59 1.95 7.86
CA ILE A 84 6.60 0.69 7.11
C ILE A 84 8.04 0.35 6.65
N ARG A 85 8.79 1.32 6.09
CA ARG A 85 10.18 1.13 5.66
C ARG A 85 11.09 0.74 6.84
N MET A 86 10.98 1.48 7.94
CA MET A 86 11.82 1.31 9.14
C MET A 86 11.47 0.05 9.93
N GLY A 87 10.22 -0.39 9.89
CA GLY A 87 9.77 -1.60 10.58
C GLY A 87 10.43 -2.88 10.06
N GLY A 88 11.02 -2.84 8.85
CA GLY A 88 11.51 -4.03 8.17
C GLY A 88 10.34 -4.94 7.79
N TRP A 89 10.39 -5.54 6.59
CA TRP A 89 9.31 -6.36 6.05
C TRP A 89 9.25 -7.76 6.67
N LEU A 90 9.23 -7.84 8.01
CA LEU A 90 9.42 -9.00 8.89
C LEU A 90 10.90 -9.29 9.17
N ARG A 91 11.22 -9.36 10.46
CA ARG A 91 12.20 -10.32 10.97
C ARG A 91 11.45 -11.61 11.28
#